data_AF-A0AA38T630-F1
#
_entry.id   AF-A0AA38T630-F1
#
_cell.length_a   1.000
_cell.length_b   1.000
_cell.length_c   1.000
_cell.angle_alpha   90.00
_cell.angle_beta   90.00
_cell.angle_gamma   90.00
#
_symmetry.space_group_name_H-M   'P 1'
#
loop_
_entity.id
_entity.type
_entity.pdbx_description
1 polymer ?
#
loop_
_entity_poly.entity_id
_entity_poly.type
_entity_poly.pdbx_seq_one_letter_code
_entity_poly.pdbx_strand_id
1 'polypeptide(L)'
;MSLETALNLLGVSEGASFDDILRAKNSVLAACKDDQESIAQVEAAYDILLMQSLSQRRAGKVVNSSIRYADVKPVNAPQMGSMPQWVQGALKNPPISVEAPSARDLGIEAGVYGALAVLTYVNGASSPVGSLSGADVPGLILATSFGASLYFMTKRNVKLGKATVITIGGLVAGAVVGSVVENWLQVDIVPFFGIHSPATVVSEFVLISQFLISLYLS
;
A
#
# COMPACT_ATOMS: atom_id res chain seq x y z
N MET A 1 -12.07 -8.99 38.60
CA MET A 1 -11.24 -10.14 38.18
C MET A 1 -10.46 -9.75 36.93
N SER A 2 -9.21 -10.18 36.80
CA SER A 2 -8.42 -10.00 35.56
C SER A 2 -8.56 -11.22 34.64
N LEU A 3 -8.17 -11.06 33.37
CA LEU A 3 -8.24 -12.10 32.33
C LEU A 3 -7.49 -13.38 32.73
N GLU A 4 -6.29 -13.24 33.27
CA GLU A 4 -5.45 -14.36 33.75
C GLU A 4 -6.11 -15.13 34.90
N THR A 5 -6.82 -14.41 35.79
CA THR A 5 -7.59 -15.04 36.86
C THR A 5 -8.78 -15.82 36.30
N ALA A 6 -9.44 -15.30 35.25
CA ALA A 6 -10.57 -15.98 34.60
C ALA A 6 -10.13 -17.26 33.85
N LEU A 7 -8.98 -17.22 33.17
CA LEU A 7 -8.40 -18.40 32.50
C LEU A 7 -8.04 -19.50 33.48
N ASN A 8 -7.40 -19.13 34.60
CA ASN A 8 -7.06 -20.09 35.66
C ASN A 8 -8.29 -20.67 36.34
N LEU A 9 -9.35 -19.87 36.55
CA LEU A 9 -10.59 -20.31 37.20
C LEU A 9 -11.37 -21.30 36.33
N LEU A 10 -11.41 -21.08 35.02
CA LEU A 10 -12.05 -22.00 34.06
C LEU A 10 -11.12 -23.13 33.61
N GLY A 11 -9.82 -23.06 33.89
CA GLY A 11 -8.83 -24.07 33.49
C GLY A 11 -8.56 -24.09 31.98
N VAL A 12 -8.66 -22.94 31.32
CA VAL A 12 -8.60 -22.80 29.85
C VAL A 12 -7.32 -22.07 29.43
N SER A 13 -6.70 -22.49 28.33
CA SER A 13 -5.49 -21.84 27.80
C SER A 13 -5.79 -20.50 27.14
N GLU A 14 -4.82 -19.58 27.17
CA GLU A 14 -4.89 -18.28 26.50
C GLU A 14 -5.02 -18.48 24.97
N GLY A 15 -6.23 -18.27 24.43
CA GLY A 15 -6.54 -18.48 23.01
C GLY A 15 -7.36 -19.73 22.69
N ALA A 16 -7.92 -20.42 23.69
CA ALA A 16 -8.87 -21.50 23.45
C ALA A 16 -10.12 -21.03 22.69
N SER A 17 -10.76 -21.95 21.98
CA SER A 17 -11.97 -21.63 21.24
C SER A 17 -13.12 -21.30 22.18
N PHE A 18 -14.12 -20.57 21.66
CA PHE A 18 -15.32 -20.26 22.45
C PHE A 18 -16.07 -21.53 22.91
N ASP A 19 -16.03 -22.59 22.09
CA ASP A 19 -16.63 -23.88 22.44
C ASP A 19 -15.89 -24.55 23.62
N ASP A 20 -14.56 -24.43 23.67
CA ASP A 20 -13.76 -24.95 24.80
C ASP A 20 -14.06 -24.19 26.09
N ILE A 21 -14.22 -22.87 26.02
CA ILE A 21 -14.61 -22.02 27.15
C ILE A 21 -15.98 -22.42 27.69
N LEU A 22 -16.95 -22.68 26.81
CA LEU A 22 -18.30 -23.09 27.19
C LEU A 22 -18.31 -24.49 27.82
N ARG A 23 -17.51 -25.43 27.27
CA ARG A 23 -17.33 -26.77 27.84
C ARG A 23 -16.70 -26.71 29.23
N ALA A 24 -15.67 -25.88 29.40
CA ALA A 24 -14.99 -25.68 30.67
C ALA A 24 -15.93 -25.09 31.73
N LYS A 25 -16.70 -24.05 31.39
CA LYS A 25 -17.74 -23.50 32.27
C LYS A 25 -18.69 -24.58 32.77
N ASN A 26 -19.24 -25.38 31.85
CA ASN A 26 -20.19 -26.43 32.21
C ASN A 26 -19.57 -27.49 33.12
N SER A 27 -18.29 -27.82 32.93
CA SER A 27 -17.57 -28.75 33.82
C SER A 27 -17.31 -28.19 35.22
N VAL A 28 -16.93 -26.91 35.32
CA VAL A 28 -16.69 -26.25 36.61
C VAL A 28 -18.00 -26.02 37.37
N LEU A 29 -19.06 -25.64 36.65
CA LEU A 29 -20.40 -25.48 37.23
C LEU A 29 -20.96 -26.80 37.75
N ALA A 30 -20.67 -27.93 37.09
CA ALA A 30 -21.06 -29.25 37.58
C ALA A 30 -20.26 -29.70 38.82
N ALA A 31 -19.06 -29.16 39.03
CA ALA A 31 -18.23 -29.44 40.20
C ALA A 31 -18.60 -28.55 41.40
N CYS A 32 -19.12 -27.34 41.17
CA CYS A 32 -19.67 -26.45 42.18
C CYS A 32 -21.07 -26.90 42.61
N LYS A 33 -21.17 -27.54 43.79
CA LYS A 33 -22.45 -27.91 44.41
C LYS A 33 -23.09 -26.69 45.07
N ASP A 34 -23.89 -25.92 44.32
CA ASP A 34 -24.77 -24.83 44.80
C ASP A 34 -24.12 -23.70 45.64
N ASP A 35 -22.79 -23.63 45.68
CA ASP A 35 -22.07 -22.52 46.30
C ASP A 35 -22.25 -21.24 45.45
N GLN A 36 -23.22 -20.41 45.84
CA GLN A 36 -23.68 -19.24 45.08
C GLN A 36 -22.56 -18.23 44.78
N GLU A 37 -21.57 -18.10 45.68
CA GLU A 37 -20.40 -17.25 45.45
C GLU A 37 -19.47 -17.81 44.37
N SER A 38 -19.27 -19.13 44.35
CA SER A 38 -18.43 -19.79 43.34
C SER A 38 -19.07 -19.76 41.95
N ILE A 39 -20.41 -19.90 41.88
CA ILE A 39 -21.18 -19.78 40.64
C ILE A 39 -21.05 -18.36 40.08
N ALA A 40 -21.20 -17.33 40.92
CA ALA A 40 -21.04 -15.94 40.52
C ALA A 40 -19.62 -15.64 39.99
N GLN A 41 -18.59 -16.26 40.59
CA GLN A 41 -17.21 -16.13 40.12
C GLN A 41 -16.96 -16.83 38.78
N VAL A 42 -17.55 -18.00 38.56
CA VAL A 42 -17.50 -18.73 37.27
C VAL A 42 -18.21 -17.96 36.17
N GLU A 43 -19.36 -17.35 36.46
CA GLU A 43 -20.09 -16.50 35.53
C GLU A 43 -19.31 -15.21 35.20
N ALA A 44 -18.73 -14.55 36.20
CA ALA A 44 -17.89 -13.38 35.99
C ALA A 44 -16.64 -13.71 35.15
N ALA A 45 -16.02 -14.87 35.37
CA ALA A 45 -14.90 -15.35 34.56
C ALA A 45 -15.32 -15.63 33.10
N TYR A 46 -16.49 -16.24 32.91
CA TYR A 46 -17.06 -16.48 31.59
C TYR A 46 -17.34 -15.19 30.83
N ASP A 47 -17.93 -14.18 31.48
CA ASP A 47 -18.23 -12.88 30.86
C ASP A 47 -16.97 -12.15 30.39
N ILE A 48 -15.89 -12.21 31.17
CA ILE A 48 -14.59 -11.62 30.77
C ILE A 48 -14.05 -12.29 29.50
N LEU A 49 -14.06 -13.63 29.44
CA LEU A 49 -13.59 -14.37 28.26
C LEU A 49 -14.50 -14.18 27.04
N LEU A 50 -15.81 -14.08 27.26
CA LEU A 50 -16.79 -13.75 26.23
C LEU A 50 -16.51 -12.36 25.65
N MET A 51 -16.35 -11.34 26.50
CA MET A 51 -16.03 -9.98 26.07
C MET A 51 -14.70 -9.92 25.32
N GLN A 52 -13.69 -10.67 25.76
CA GLN A 52 -12.40 -10.78 25.05
C GLN A 52 -12.58 -11.35 23.65
N SER A 53 -13.36 -12.44 23.49
CA SER A 53 -13.62 -13.06 22.19
C SER A 53 -14.35 -12.10 21.23
N LEU A 54 -15.31 -11.33 21.73
CA LEU A 54 -16.03 -10.32 20.95
C LEU A 54 -15.12 -9.13 20.58
N SER A 55 -14.20 -8.77 21.46
CA SER A 55 -13.23 -7.69 21.21
C SER A 55 -12.20 -8.11 20.16
N GLN A 56 -11.76 -9.37 20.16
CA GLN A 56 -10.90 -9.95 19.13
C GLN A 56 -11.59 -9.98 17.76
N ARG A 57 -12.88 -10.32 17.70
CA ARG A 57 -13.69 -10.26 16.47
C ARG A 57 -13.82 -8.83 15.93
N ARG A 58 -14.09 -7.85 16.81
CA ARG A 58 -14.11 -6.43 16.43
C ARG A 58 -12.75 -5.93 15.93
N ALA A 59 -11.65 -6.48 16.46
CA ALA A 59 -10.29 -6.18 16.03
C ALA A 59 -9.85 -6.93 14.75
N GLY A 60 -10.74 -7.70 14.11
CA GLY A 60 -10.41 -8.49 12.91
C GLY A 60 -9.50 -9.69 13.17
N LYS A 61 -9.19 -10.00 14.43
CA LYS A 61 -8.39 -11.15 14.83
C LYS A 61 -9.30 -12.36 15.05
N VAL A 62 -9.70 -13.02 13.96
CA VAL A 62 -10.44 -14.27 14.05
C VAL A 62 -9.45 -15.39 14.35
N VAL A 63 -9.42 -15.83 15.61
CA VAL A 63 -8.53 -16.89 16.12
C VAL A 63 -8.72 -18.22 15.37
N ASN A 64 -9.87 -18.42 14.72
CA ASN A 64 -10.18 -19.64 14.01
C ASN A 64 -10.20 -19.43 12.48
N SER A 65 -9.17 -19.93 11.79
CA SER A 65 -9.04 -19.90 10.33
C SER A 65 -10.04 -20.81 9.59
N SER A 66 -10.84 -21.62 10.29
CA SER A 66 -11.90 -22.45 9.70
C SER A 66 -13.21 -21.70 9.46
N ILE A 67 -13.38 -20.49 10.02
CA ILE A 67 -14.57 -19.67 9.80
C ILE A 67 -14.47 -19.04 8.41
N ARG A 68 -15.06 -19.72 7.41
CA ARG A 68 -15.15 -19.25 6.04
C ARG A 68 -16.27 -18.20 5.96
N TYR A 69 -15.90 -16.97 5.66
CA TYR A 69 -16.87 -15.94 5.30
C TYR A 69 -17.60 -16.35 4.02
N ALA A 70 -18.93 -16.35 4.04
CA ALA A 70 -19.76 -16.84 2.95
C ALA A 70 -19.54 -16.12 1.61
N ASP A 71 -19.02 -14.88 1.64
CA ASP A 71 -18.86 -14.03 0.46
C ASP A 71 -17.42 -13.80 0.01
N VAL A 72 -16.43 -14.49 0.60
CA VAL A 72 -15.07 -14.42 0.04
C VAL A 72 -14.96 -15.47 -1.05
N LYS A 73 -15.33 -15.07 -2.27
CA LYS A 73 -14.94 -15.79 -3.49
C LYS A 73 -13.43 -16.01 -3.38
N PRO A 74 -12.93 -17.25 -3.35
CA PRO A 74 -11.49 -17.46 -3.36
C PRO A 74 -10.98 -16.75 -4.61
N VAL A 75 -10.12 -15.74 -4.41
CA VAL A 75 -9.41 -15.12 -5.51
C VAL A 75 -8.48 -16.21 -6.02
N ASN A 76 -8.97 -16.96 -7.01
CA ASN A 76 -8.12 -17.70 -7.91
C ASN A 76 -7.19 -16.66 -8.52
N ALA A 77 -5.96 -16.59 -7.99
CA ALA A 77 -4.91 -15.86 -8.65
C ALA A 77 -4.84 -16.38 -10.09
N PRO A 78 -4.93 -15.52 -11.11
CA PRO A 78 -4.79 -15.98 -12.49
C PRO A 78 -3.47 -16.73 -12.59
N GLN A 79 -3.51 -17.95 -13.14
CA GLN A 79 -2.30 -18.63 -13.62
C GLN A 79 -1.71 -17.77 -14.75
N MET A 80 -0.94 -16.76 -14.37
CA MET A 80 -0.15 -15.96 -15.28
C MET A 80 1.22 -16.63 -15.38
N GLY A 81 1.55 -17.10 -16.58
CA GLY A 81 2.77 -17.86 -16.84
C GLY A 81 4.05 -17.14 -16.41
N SER A 82 4.99 -17.95 -15.90
CA SER A 82 6.44 -17.72 -15.82
C SER A 82 6.91 -16.26 -15.63
N MET A 83 6.57 -15.64 -14.50
CA MET A 83 7.31 -14.49 -14.00
C MET A 83 8.46 -14.93 -13.10
N PRO A 84 9.65 -14.30 -13.18
CA PRO A 84 10.80 -14.65 -12.33
C PRO A 84 10.52 -14.45 -10.84
N GLN A 85 11.10 -15.29 -9.98
CA GLN A 85 10.75 -15.40 -8.55
C GLN A 85 10.83 -14.08 -7.76
N TRP A 86 11.70 -13.15 -8.17
CA TRP A 86 11.82 -11.83 -7.52
C TRP A 86 10.57 -10.96 -7.73
N VAL A 87 9.89 -11.09 -8.87
CA VAL A 87 8.62 -10.38 -9.18
C VAL A 87 7.46 -11.03 -8.44
N GLN A 88 7.46 -12.36 -8.35
CA GLN A 88 6.45 -13.09 -7.58
C GLN A 88 6.54 -12.77 -6.08
N GLY A 89 7.75 -12.59 -5.53
CA GLY A 89 7.96 -12.20 -4.14
C GLY A 89 7.44 -10.80 -3.82
N ALA A 90 7.62 -9.86 -4.76
CA ALA A 90 7.12 -8.49 -4.64
C ALA A 90 5.59 -8.37 -4.83
N LEU A 91 4.96 -9.30 -5.55
CA LEU A 91 3.52 -9.30 -5.80
C LEU A 91 2.74 -10.10 -4.74
N LYS A 92 3.33 -11.15 -4.17
CA LYS A 92 2.73 -11.96 -3.09
C LYS A 92 2.70 -11.23 -1.74
N ASN A 93 3.62 -10.30 -1.53
CA ASN A 93 3.59 -9.34 -0.44
C ASN A 93 3.74 -7.96 -1.08
N PRO A 94 2.67 -7.26 -1.49
CA PRO A 94 2.84 -5.90 -1.97
C PRO A 94 3.52 -5.11 -0.83
N PRO A 95 4.77 -4.65 -1.01
CA PRO A 95 5.46 -3.87 0.02
C PRO A 95 4.95 -2.42 0.05
N ILE A 96 3.80 -2.20 -0.59
CA ILE A 96 3.21 -0.95 -1.03
C ILE A 96 1.75 -1.07 -0.64
N SER A 97 1.40 -0.42 0.46
CA SER A 97 0.01 -0.22 0.80
C SER A 97 -0.49 0.87 -0.14
N VAL A 98 -1.39 0.49 -1.05
CA VAL A 98 -2.04 1.45 -1.95
C VAL A 98 -3.03 2.23 -1.09
N GLU A 99 -2.55 3.22 -0.36
CA GLU A 99 -3.39 4.12 0.41
C GLU A 99 -3.90 5.19 -0.55
N ALA A 100 -5.22 5.29 -0.70
CA ALA A 100 -5.83 6.35 -1.51
C ALA A 100 -5.47 7.71 -0.86
N PRO A 101 -4.72 8.58 -1.56
CA PRO A 101 -4.26 9.82 -0.96
C PRO A 101 -5.43 10.73 -0.61
N SER A 102 -5.27 11.49 0.48
CA SER A 102 -6.23 12.50 0.88
C SER A 102 -6.41 13.52 -0.27
N ALA A 103 -7.65 13.95 -0.53
CA ALA A 103 -7.96 14.86 -1.64
C ALA A 103 -7.13 16.18 -1.61
N ARG A 104 -6.68 16.58 -0.41
CA ARG A 104 -5.85 17.77 -0.21
C ARG A 104 -4.40 17.55 -0.62
N ASP A 105 -3.81 16.40 -0.31
CA ASP A 105 -2.46 16.06 -0.75
C ASP A 105 -2.42 15.77 -2.25
N LEU A 106 -3.50 15.19 -2.81
CA LEU A 106 -3.67 14.99 -4.25
C LEU A 106 -3.65 16.32 -5.02
N GLY A 107 -4.33 17.36 -4.51
CA GLY A 107 -4.33 18.68 -5.15
C GLY A 107 -2.95 19.34 -5.17
N ILE A 108 -2.16 19.16 -4.11
CA ILE A 108 -0.80 19.73 -4.01
C ILE A 108 0.16 18.96 -4.92
N GLU A 109 0.14 17.63 -4.89
CA GLU A 109 0.98 16.80 -5.77
C GLU A 109 0.63 17.03 -7.25
N ALA A 110 -0.66 17.02 -7.60
CA ALA A 110 -1.12 17.30 -8.97
C ALA A 110 -0.75 18.72 -9.41
N GLY A 111 -0.78 19.70 -8.49
CA GLY A 111 -0.33 21.07 -8.75
C GLY A 111 1.17 21.15 -9.05
N VAL A 112 2.01 20.47 -8.26
CA VAL A 112 3.47 20.48 -8.43
C VAL A 112 3.88 19.75 -9.72
N TYR A 113 3.38 18.54 -9.94
CA TYR A 113 3.70 17.79 -11.16
C TYR A 113 3.04 18.39 -12.41
N GLY A 114 1.85 18.98 -12.28
CA GLY A 114 1.19 19.70 -13.37
C GLY A 114 1.93 20.97 -13.77
N ALA A 115 2.44 21.75 -12.81
CA ALA A 115 3.28 22.91 -13.10
C ALA A 115 4.59 22.51 -13.79
N LEU A 116 5.22 21.41 -13.35
CA LEU A 116 6.42 20.86 -14.00
C LEU A 116 6.12 20.38 -15.43
N ALA A 117 4.98 19.73 -15.67
CA ALA A 117 4.59 19.30 -17.01
C ALA A 117 4.38 20.49 -17.96
N VAL A 118 3.64 21.52 -17.53
CA VAL A 118 3.46 22.76 -18.32
C VAL A 118 4.80 23.44 -18.59
N LEU A 119 5.68 23.51 -17.57
CA LEU A 119 7.02 24.07 -17.74
C LEU A 119 7.84 23.24 -18.75
N THR A 120 7.76 21.91 -18.70
CA THR A 120 8.43 21.02 -19.66
C THR A 120 7.95 21.24 -21.08
N TYR A 121 6.64 21.37 -21.26
CA TYR A 121 6.01 21.62 -22.55
C TYR A 121 6.41 22.97 -23.15
N VAL A 122 6.35 24.06 -22.37
CA VAL A 122 6.77 25.41 -22.82
C VAL A 122 8.24 25.44 -23.20
N ASN A 123 9.10 24.77 -22.42
CA ASN A 123 10.54 24.71 -22.72
C ASN A 123 10.84 23.79 -23.92
N GLY A 124 10.08 22.71 -24.12
CA GLY A 124 10.18 21.79 -25.25
C GLY A 124 9.70 22.36 -26.58
N ALA A 125 8.71 23.26 -26.55
CA ALA A 125 8.27 24.03 -27.72
C ALA A 125 9.27 25.13 -28.12
N SER A 126 10.09 25.59 -27.18
CA SER A 126 10.99 26.74 -27.36
C SER A 126 12.46 26.36 -27.64
N SER A 127 12.84 25.09 -27.47
CA SER A 127 14.24 24.65 -27.55
C SER A 127 14.49 23.81 -28.80
N PRO A 128 15.38 24.22 -29.73
CA PRO A 128 15.77 23.38 -30.85
C PRO A 128 16.62 22.21 -30.35
N VAL A 129 16.44 21.06 -31.02
CA VAL A 129 17.24 19.84 -30.81
C VAL A 129 18.73 20.17 -30.90
N GLY A 130 19.49 19.91 -29.83
CA GLY A 130 20.95 19.98 -29.84
C GLY A 130 21.62 21.20 -29.20
N SER A 131 20.93 22.01 -28.38
CA SER A 131 21.57 23.10 -27.62
C SER A 131 22.39 22.56 -26.43
N LEU A 132 23.64 22.18 -26.69
CA LEU A 132 24.69 21.89 -25.71
C LEU A 132 25.23 23.19 -25.06
N SER A 133 24.34 24.04 -24.54
CA SER A 133 24.73 25.32 -23.91
C SER A 133 23.86 25.67 -22.72
N GLY A 134 24.42 25.43 -21.52
CA GLY A 134 24.31 26.33 -20.37
C GLY A 134 23.43 25.87 -19.21
N ALA A 135 22.31 25.21 -19.47
CA ALA A 135 21.50 24.61 -18.42
C ALA A 135 20.69 23.47 -19.03
N ASP A 136 20.92 22.23 -18.60
CA ASP A 136 20.08 21.10 -18.97
C ASP A 136 18.69 21.31 -18.37
N VAL A 137 17.84 22.12 -19.02
CA VAL A 137 16.48 22.44 -18.55
C VAL A 137 15.65 21.17 -18.34
N PRO A 138 15.70 20.15 -19.24
CA PRO A 138 15.05 18.86 -18.98
C PRO A 138 15.68 18.12 -17.79
N GLY A 139 17.01 18.16 -17.63
CA GLY A 139 17.72 17.56 -16.50
C GLY A 139 17.36 18.20 -15.16
N LEU A 140 17.20 19.53 -15.14
CA LEU A 140 16.77 20.29 -13.97
C LEU A 140 15.32 19.95 -13.60
N ILE A 141 14.41 19.87 -14.58
CA ILE A 141 13.02 19.48 -14.35
C ILE A 141 12.94 18.07 -13.76
N LEU A 142 13.70 17.12 -14.31
CA LEU A 142 13.78 15.75 -13.81
C LEU A 142 14.43 15.66 -12.41
N ALA A 143 15.46 16.45 -12.14
CA ALA A 143 16.06 16.53 -10.81
C ALA A 143 15.07 17.10 -9.79
N THR A 144 14.29 18.11 -10.20
CA THR A 144 13.28 18.75 -9.36
C THR A 144 12.09 17.82 -9.12
N SER A 145 11.65 17.06 -10.13
CA SER A 145 10.61 16.03 -9.96
C SER A 145 11.08 14.87 -9.07
N PHE A 146 12.35 14.49 -9.15
CA PHE A 146 12.97 13.52 -8.26
C PHE A 146 13.01 14.02 -6.81
N GLY A 147 13.44 15.25 -6.58
CA GLY A 147 13.42 15.88 -5.25
C GLY A 147 12.01 15.98 -4.68
N ALA A 148 11.03 16.37 -5.50
CA ALA A 148 9.62 16.43 -5.10
C ALA A 148 9.08 15.05 -4.71
N SER A 149 9.36 14.00 -5.50
CA SER A 149 8.96 12.62 -5.19
C SER A 149 9.52 12.14 -3.85
N LEU A 150 10.81 12.38 -3.58
CA LEU A 150 11.43 12.03 -2.30
C LEU A 150 10.81 12.81 -1.13
N TYR A 151 10.51 14.10 -1.33
CA TYR A 151 9.90 14.94 -0.30
C TYR A 151 8.51 14.43 0.09
N PHE A 152 7.65 14.15 -0.89
CA PHE A 152 6.30 13.65 -0.63
C PHE A 152 6.32 12.26 0.02
N MET A 153 7.17 11.34 -0.43
CA MET A 153 7.32 10.02 0.20
C MET A 153 7.85 10.12 1.65
N THR A 154 8.78 11.04 1.92
CA THR A 154 9.30 11.27 3.28
C THR A 154 8.22 11.87 4.19
N LYS A 155 7.40 12.80 3.67
CA LYS A 155 6.24 13.38 4.39
C LYS A 155 5.23 12.29 4.80
N ARG A 156 5.11 11.20 4.04
CA ARG A 156 4.22 10.07 4.35
C ARG A 156 4.87 8.95 5.19
N ASN A 157 5.98 9.22 5.90
CA ASN A 157 6.69 8.26 6.76
C ASN A 157 7.34 7.05 6.02
N VAL A 158 7.57 7.15 4.71
CA VAL A 158 8.37 6.13 3.99
C VAL A 158 9.85 6.28 4.38
N LYS A 159 10.52 5.16 4.67
CA LYS A 159 11.97 5.16 4.88
C LYS A 159 12.68 5.66 3.62
N LEU A 160 13.57 6.65 3.75
CA LEU A 160 14.31 7.25 2.63
C LEU A 160 14.92 6.22 1.67
N GLY A 161 15.57 5.18 2.20
CA GLY A 161 16.17 4.13 1.35
C GLY A 161 15.16 3.36 0.49
N LYS A 162 13.94 3.13 1.00
CA LYS A 162 12.86 2.52 0.21
C LYS A 162 12.33 3.50 -0.83
N ALA A 163 12.13 4.76 -0.41
CA ALA A 163 11.66 5.82 -1.30
C ALA A 163 12.58 6.01 -2.50
N THR A 164 13.90 6.09 -2.27
CA THR A 164 14.89 6.22 -3.32
C THR A 164 14.85 5.05 -4.32
N VAL A 165 14.78 3.80 -3.86
CA VAL A 165 14.71 2.63 -4.75
C VAL A 165 13.45 2.64 -5.60
N ILE A 166 12.32 3.00 -4.99
CA ILE A 166 11.02 3.11 -5.66
C ILE A 166 11.03 4.22 -6.72
N THR A 167 11.53 5.42 -6.38
CA THR A 167 11.60 6.55 -7.31
C THR A 167 12.56 6.27 -8.47
N ILE A 168 13.70 5.60 -8.22
CA ILE A 168 14.62 5.15 -9.27
C ILE A 168 13.93 4.13 -10.19
N GLY A 169 13.20 3.17 -9.61
CA GLY A 169 12.41 2.21 -10.38
C GLY A 169 11.38 2.89 -11.29
N GLY A 170 10.73 3.94 -10.78
CA GLY A 170 9.84 4.81 -11.54
C GLY A 170 10.49 5.53 -12.69
N LEU A 171 11.66 6.12 -12.44
CA LEU A 171 12.39 6.86 -13.46
C LEU A 171 12.83 5.93 -14.61
N VAL A 172 13.33 4.74 -14.28
CA VAL A 172 13.69 3.73 -15.29
C VAL A 172 12.44 3.26 -16.06
N ALA A 173 11.34 2.97 -15.37
CA ALA A 173 10.10 2.55 -16.01
C ALA A 173 9.53 3.64 -16.94
N GLY A 174 9.48 4.88 -16.47
CA GLY A 174 9.04 6.04 -17.25
C GLY A 174 9.92 6.31 -18.46
N ALA A 175 11.24 6.19 -18.32
CA ALA A 175 12.18 6.37 -19.42
C ALA A 175 12.04 5.28 -20.49
N VAL A 176 11.88 4.01 -20.09
CA VAL A 176 11.67 2.90 -21.03
C VAL A 176 10.35 3.08 -21.78
N VAL A 177 9.25 3.39 -21.08
CA VAL A 177 7.95 3.63 -21.70
C VAL A 177 8.01 4.85 -22.63
N GLY A 178 8.61 5.95 -22.18
CA GLY A 178 8.79 7.16 -22.99
C GLY A 178 9.58 6.89 -24.27
N SER A 179 10.66 6.09 -24.19
CA SER A 179 11.47 5.74 -25.36
C SER A 179 10.75 4.82 -26.36
N VAL A 180 9.91 3.88 -25.87
CA VAL A 180 9.08 3.06 -26.77
C VAL A 180 8.03 3.90 -27.48
N VAL A 181 7.40 4.84 -26.76
CA VAL A 181 6.41 5.76 -27.32
C VAL A 181 7.07 6.70 -28.34
N GLU A 182 8.25 7.23 -28.04
CA GLU A 182 9.07 8.02 -28.97
C GLU A 182 9.35 7.25 -30.28
N ASN A 183 9.78 5.98 -30.17
CA ASN A 183 10.06 5.13 -31.33
C ASN A 183 8.81 4.79 -32.15
N TRP A 184 7.62 4.75 -31.53
CA TRP A 184 6.34 4.60 -32.24
C TRP A 184 5.90 5.90 -32.93
N LEU A 185 6.07 7.05 -32.27
CA LEU A 185 5.79 8.38 -32.85
C LEU A 185 6.76 8.75 -33.98
N GLN A 186 7.95 8.16 -34.05
CA GLN A 186 8.87 8.36 -35.17
C GLN A 186 8.37 7.81 -36.52
N VAL A 187 7.32 6.97 -36.55
CA VAL A 187 6.79 6.37 -37.80
C VAL A 187 5.71 7.25 -38.46
N ASP A 188 5.09 8.18 -37.74
CA ASP A 188 4.17 9.18 -38.29
C ASP A 188 4.45 10.52 -37.59
N ILE A 189 5.22 11.39 -38.25
CA ILE A 189 5.55 12.75 -37.78
C ILE A 189 4.30 13.66 -37.90
N VAL A 190 3.22 13.30 -37.21
CA VAL A 190 2.18 14.27 -36.90
C VAL A 190 2.66 15.02 -35.66
N PRO A 191 2.85 16.34 -35.73
CA PRO A 191 3.17 17.15 -34.57
C PRO A 191 1.95 17.12 -33.64
N PHE A 192 1.87 16.11 -32.77
CA PHE A 192 0.92 16.16 -31.69
C PHE A 192 1.32 17.32 -30.79
N PHE A 193 0.49 18.37 -30.81
CA PHE A 193 0.63 19.53 -29.94
C PHE A 193 1.91 20.38 -30.12
N GLY A 194 2.57 20.37 -31.30
CA GLY A 194 3.64 21.35 -31.60
C GLY A 194 4.97 21.14 -30.86
N ILE A 195 5.22 19.93 -30.35
CA ILE A 195 6.46 19.57 -29.65
C ILE A 195 7.48 19.06 -30.67
N HIS A 196 8.63 19.74 -30.79
CA HIS A 196 9.65 19.44 -31.80
C HIS A 196 10.82 18.58 -31.29
N SER A 197 10.82 18.20 -30.00
CA SER A 197 11.94 17.50 -29.37
C SER A 197 11.51 16.14 -28.78
N PRO A 198 12.13 15.03 -29.20
CA PRO A 198 11.87 13.71 -28.65
C PRO A 198 12.12 13.61 -27.14
N ALA A 199 13.08 14.37 -26.62
CA ALA A 199 13.40 14.44 -25.20
C ALA A 199 12.25 14.95 -24.32
N THR A 200 11.34 15.77 -24.87
CA THR A 200 10.18 16.31 -24.15
C THR A 200 9.10 15.25 -23.94
N VAL A 201 8.94 14.34 -24.89
CA VAL A 201 7.98 13.22 -24.77
C VAL A 201 8.44 12.29 -23.65
N VAL A 202 9.72 11.93 -23.65
CA VAL A 202 10.30 11.04 -22.62
C VAL A 202 10.16 11.67 -21.22
N SER A 203 10.41 12.97 -21.06
CA SER A 203 10.30 13.62 -19.76
C SER A 203 8.85 13.72 -19.25
N GLU A 204 7.84 13.89 -20.12
CA GLU A 204 6.43 13.83 -19.72
C GLU A 204 6.05 12.45 -19.16
N PHE A 205 6.46 11.37 -19.83
CA PHE A 205 6.20 10.01 -19.34
C PHE A 205 6.89 9.73 -18.01
N VAL A 206 8.11 10.26 -17.81
CA VAL A 206 8.80 10.18 -16.52
C VAL A 206 8.04 10.96 -15.44
N LEU A 207 7.56 12.18 -15.72
CA LEU A 207 6.77 12.98 -14.78
C LEU A 207 5.48 12.26 -14.37
N ILE A 208 4.77 11.65 -15.33
CA ILE A 208 3.55 10.88 -15.06
C ILE A 208 3.86 9.65 -14.21
N SER A 209 4.91 8.91 -14.55
CA SER A 209 5.35 7.74 -13.76
C SER A 209 5.69 8.13 -12.32
N GLN A 210 6.40 9.23 -12.15
CA GLN A 210 6.87 9.72 -10.86
C GLN A 210 5.74 10.34 -10.02
N PHE A 211 4.76 10.96 -10.67
CA PHE A 211 3.50 11.38 -10.06
C PHE A 211 2.72 10.16 -9.53
N LEU A 212 2.52 9.13 -10.35
CA LEU A 212 1.82 7.92 -9.92
C LEU A 212 2.51 7.24 -8.74
N ILE A 213 3.84 7.21 -8.75
CA ILE A 213 4.63 6.63 -7.65
C ILE A 213 4.52 7.47 -6.38
N SER A 214 4.61 8.80 -6.50
CA SER A 214 4.39 9.69 -5.35
C SER A 214 2.98 9.54 -4.76
N LEU A 215 1.99 9.31 -5.63
CA LEU A 215 0.58 9.34 -5.26
C LEU A 215 0.12 8.01 -4.64
N TYR A 216 0.52 6.88 -5.24
CA TYR A 216 0.05 5.54 -4.89
C TYR A 216 1.02 4.71 -4.03
N LEU A 217 2.31 5.07 -3.95
CA LEU A 217 3.28 4.36 -3.12
C LEU A 217 3.57 5.14 -1.84
N SER A 218 3.06 4.61 -0.71
CA SER A 218 3.41 5.03 0.64
C SER A 218 3.68 3.84 1.56
#